data_AF-Q3JQP8-F1
#
_entry.id   AF-Q3JQP8-F1
#
_cell.length_a   1.000
_cell.length_b   1.000
_cell.length_c   1.000
_cell.angle_alpha   90.00
_cell.angle_beta   90.00
_cell.angle_gamma   90.00
#
_symmetry.space_group_name_H-M   'P 1'
#
loop_
_entity.id
_entity.type
_entity.pdbx_description
1 polymer ?
#
loop_
_entity_poly.entity_id
_entity_poly.type
_entity_poly.pdbx_seq_one_letter_code
_entity_poly.pdbx_strand_id
1 'polypeptide(L)'
;MGRRALREAARRSRRPRLRAQCATQCLIDPENVPGRPNVRGGACPSRPRATAPRSGDGRRGRIGRFKRIGRVGWFKSGGSSAPAPAERSNGIGRRGHGIRRPDRARTMRRLANRPRRPPRRGPTRMTLRRAARTVLVSLPRAQRPPVDHFTHARRTLHAPASPHPARPVPATIRAVWPTMRSIMRAQRLHFLVPFALPSTADAASSLHTLDRPALAKLVARARLVEHTLGEDFQRTLPHERWLARRFGAIADDADDAPLAPYMLVADGGAPGDDTWACVEPVHVRIATDHLVLIDPASLEITGEEAAALLDTARPLIEELGVKVQAPHASRWYLSSPQLAGLAGAAPLRASGRNIEIWLPHETRTGERSRAWMKLQNEVQMAWFRHPVNEARDARGEPAVNSIWFHAQGAMKPVTSPFARVLSRSPGARGLALAAGAAAGGPPAAFDALAAGAASPPDGATLVELDALTTPFIEQDWARWHDALAALERDWFAPALAALAQGRIGELALTLCGDTSAATLAATRGDLRKFWRRRALASLFE
;
A
#
# COMPACT_ATOMS: atom_id res chain seq x y z
N MET A 1 31.95 -42.29 44.41
CA MET A 1 33.13 -43.19 44.36
C MET A 1 32.90 -44.16 43.20
N GLY A 2 33.86 -44.57 42.37
CA GLY A 2 35.24 -44.10 42.17
C GLY A 2 36.01 -44.97 41.16
N ARG A 3 37.10 -44.44 40.58
CA ARG A 3 38.21 -45.14 39.86
C ARG A 3 37.81 -46.10 38.71
N ARG A 4 37.97 -45.68 37.45
CA ARG A 4 39.20 -45.79 36.60
C ARG A 4 39.23 -47.06 35.74
N ALA A 5 39.17 -46.87 34.42
CA ALA A 5 39.83 -47.74 33.44
C ALA A 5 40.64 -46.86 32.47
N LEU A 6 41.94 -47.13 32.40
CA LEU A 6 42.91 -46.70 31.38
C LEU A 6 43.29 -48.02 30.65
N ARG A 7 43.82 -48.08 29.42
CA ARG A 7 44.45 -47.08 28.53
C ARG A 7 44.62 -47.76 27.17
N GLU A 8 44.40 -47.07 26.04
CA GLU A 8 45.06 -47.23 24.73
C GLU A 8 44.36 -46.31 23.70
N ALA A 9 44.93 -45.82 22.60
CA ALA A 9 46.30 -45.46 22.21
C ALA A 9 46.23 -44.89 20.77
N ALA A 10 45.64 -43.71 20.58
CA ALA A 10 45.63 -43.03 19.28
C ALA A 10 46.85 -42.10 19.12
N ARG A 11 47.63 -42.26 18.05
CA ARG A 11 48.79 -41.42 17.73
C ARG A 11 48.42 -40.29 16.75
N ARG A 12 49.01 -39.10 16.95
CA ARG A 12 49.59 -38.15 15.93
C ARG A 12 48.70 -37.81 14.68
N SER A 13 48.52 -36.55 14.26
CA SER A 13 49.34 -35.34 14.47
C SER A 13 48.66 -34.02 14.01
N ARG A 14 49.35 -32.90 14.28
CA ARG A 14 49.36 -31.60 13.54
C ARG A 14 48.06 -30.77 13.46
N ARG A 15 48.08 -29.64 14.18
CA ARG A 15 47.61 -28.32 13.67
C ARG A 15 48.64 -27.79 12.66
N PRO A 16 48.30 -26.76 11.86
CA PRO A 16 48.58 -25.39 12.31
C PRO A 16 47.35 -24.45 12.22
N ARG A 17 47.52 -23.22 12.71
CA ARG A 17 46.57 -22.10 12.54
C ARG A 17 46.89 -21.36 11.24
N LEU A 18 45.88 -20.75 10.61
CA LEU A 18 46.04 -19.55 9.79
C LEU A 18 44.95 -18.52 10.16
N ARG A 19 45.24 -17.25 9.92
CA ARG A 19 44.37 -16.09 10.21
C ARG A 19 43.96 -15.42 8.89
N ALA A 20 42.79 -14.79 8.93
CA ALA A 20 42.38 -13.65 8.10
C ALA A 20 42.43 -13.78 6.57
N GLN A 21 41.28 -13.55 5.93
CA GLN A 21 41.08 -12.31 5.16
C GLN A 21 39.58 -12.09 4.92
N CYS A 22 39.05 -10.97 5.44
CA CYS A 22 37.84 -10.36 4.92
C CYS A 22 38.28 -9.22 4.00
N ALA A 23 37.73 -9.14 2.79
CA ALA A 23 38.03 -8.10 1.83
C ALA A 23 36.74 -7.36 1.43
N THR A 24 36.34 -6.40 2.26
CA THR A 24 35.27 -5.44 1.90
C THR A 24 35.91 -4.30 1.12
N GLN A 25 35.78 -4.33 -0.21
CA GLN A 25 36.38 -3.32 -1.09
C GLN A 25 35.38 -2.18 -1.35
N CYS A 26 35.29 -1.22 -0.41
CA CYS A 26 34.71 0.08 -0.72
C CYS A 26 35.73 0.89 -1.52
N LEU A 27 35.35 1.37 -2.71
CA LEU A 27 36.08 2.39 -3.44
C LEU A 27 35.36 3.74 -3.24
N ILE A 28 36.10 4.71 -2.74
CA ILE A 28 35.70 6.12 -2.64
C ILE A 28 36.82 6.90 -3.33
N ASP A 29 36.51 7.51 -4.47
CA ASP A 29 37.47 8.33 -5.21
C ASP A 29 37.58 9.74 -4.58
N PRO A 30 38.79 10.22 -4.27
CA PRO A 30 39.04 11.62 -3.92
C PRO A 30 39.40 12.46 -5.17
N GLU A 31 39.68 13.74 -4.92
CA GLU A 31 40.28 14.71 -5.87
C GLU A 31 39.43 15.21 -7.06
N ASN A 32 38.81 16.39 -6.88
CA ASN A 32 39.09 17.49 -7.81
C ASN A 32 38.90 18.86 -7.12
N VAL A 33 39.92 19.73 -7.18
CA VAL A 33 39.87 21.12 -6.68
C VAL A 33 40.72 22.02 -7.59
N PRO A 34 40.13 23.08 -8.18
CA PRO A 34 40.91 24.17 -8.75
C PRO A 34 40.51 25.57 -8.25
N GLY A 35 41.52 26.36 -7.88
CA GLY A 35 41.61 27.78 -8.24
C GLY A 35 40.73 28.81 -7.51
N ARG A 36 41.25 29.42 -6.44
CA ARG A 36 40.92 30.82 -6.09
C ARG A 36 41.77 31.79 -6.93
N PRO A 37 41.20 32.82 -7.57
CA PRO A 37 41.92 34.06 -7.86
C PRO A 37 41.90 35.01 -6.63
N ASN A 38 42.86 35.92 -6.56
CA ASN A 38 43.06 36.87 -5.45
C ASN A 38 42.75 38.30 -5.91
N VAL A 39 41.83 39.00 -5.24
CA VAL A 39 41.49 40.40 -5.53
C VAL A 39 41.45 41.22 -4.24
N ARG A 40 42.07 42.40 -4.27
CA ARG A 40 42.21 43.33 -3.12
C ARG A 40 41.08 44.36 -3.09
N GLY A 41 40.59 44.66 -1.89
CA GLY A 41 40.13 46.00 -1.48
C GLY A 41 38.78 46.50 -2.04
N GLY A 42 37.94 47.05 -1.17
CA GLY A 42 36.67 47.68 -1.57
C GLY A 42 35.81 48.08 -0.37
N ALA A 43 35.65 49.39 -0.20
CA ALA A 43 34.91 50.09 0.86
C ALA A 43 33.69 49.39 1.52
N CYS A 44 33.58 49.56 2.84
CA CYS A 44 32.34 49.42 3.59
C CYS A 44 31.47 50.69 3.42
N PRO A 45 30.13 50.57 3.36
CA PRO A 45 29.22 51.63 3.78
C PRO A 45 28.39 51.23 5.01
N SER A 46 28.22 52.16 5.94
CA SER A 46 27.52 51.98 7.21
C SER A 46 26.08 52.52 7.19
N ARG A 47 25.19 51.93 8.03
CA ARG A 47 24.03 52.54 8.74
C ARG A 47 23.02 51.46 9.17
N PRO A 48 22.13 51.71 10.15
CA PRO A 48 22.40 52.33 11.45
C PRO A 48 21.79 51.49 12.61
N ARG A 49 22.09 51.86 13.87
CA ARG A 49 21.37 51.30 15.04
C ARG A 49 19.95 51.86 15.12
N ALA A 50 18.98 50.99 15.41
CA ALA A 50 17.66 51.39 15.93
C ALA A 50 17.66 51.32 17.48
N THR A 51 16.89 52.20 18.12
CA THR A 51 16.83 52.37 19.58
C THR A 51 15.76 51.50 20.22
N ALA A 52 16.01 51.06 21.46
CA ALA A 52 15.01 50.43 22.33
C ALA A 52 14.46 51.44 23.35
N PRO A 53 13.14 51.47 23.63
CA PRO A 53 12.58 52.09 24.82
C PRO A 53 12.58 51.09 26.00
N ARG A 54 12.66 51.59 27.24
CA ARG A 54 12.63 50.77 28.46
C ARG A 54 11.76 51.41 29.56
N SER A 55 10.53 50.95 29.70
CA SER A 55 9.65 51.20 30.85
C SER A 55 8.52 50.17 30.88
N GLY A 56 7.96 49.78 32.03
CA GLY A 56 8.39 50.19 33.37
C GLY A 56 7.49 49.82 34.55
N ASP A 57 6.61 48.81 34.46
CA ASP A 57 5.73 48.38 35.56
C ASP A 57 5.28 46.91 35.34
N GLY A 58 4.96 46.06 36.32
CA GLY A 58 5.06 46.26 37.77
C GLY A 58 4.14 45.41 38.66
N ARG A 59 3.76 44.18 38.30
CA ARG A 59 2.93 43.31 39.17
C ARG A 59 3.46 41.89 39.34
N ARG A 60 3.52 41.43 40.61
CA ARG A 60 3.97 40.09 41.01
C ARG A 60 2.81 39.09 40.97
N GLY A 61 2.93 38.03 40.17
CA GLY A 61 2.06 36.85 40.20
C GLY A 61 2.74 35.65 40.88
N ARG A 62 2.01 34.85 41.66
CA ARG A 62 2.59 33.78 42.49
C ARG A 62 3.16 32.62 41.67
N ILE A 63 4.35 32.15 42.04
CA ILE A 63 4.90 30.86 41.61
C ILE A 63 4.05 29.74 42.22
N GLY A 64 3.41 28.93 41.37
CA GLY A 64 2.71 27.71 41.77
C GLY A 64 3.69 26.55 41.98
N ARG A 65 3.58 25.81 43.09
CA ARG A 65 4.40 24.61 43.33
C ARG A 65 3.93 23.47 42.43
N PHE A 66 4.81 22.89 41.62
CA PHE A 66 4.54 21.60 40.98
C PHE A 66 4.35 20.51 42.04
N LYS A 67 3.16 19.92 42.09
CA LYS A 67 2.78 18.92 43.09
C LYS A 67 2.96 17.53 42.51
N ARG A 68 3.82 16.70 43.12
CA ARG A 68 4.08 15.32 42.69
C ARG A 68 2.82 14.46 42.81
N ILE A 69 2.23 14.11 41.67
CA ILE A 69 1.10 13.20 41.46
C ILE A 69 1.43 12.42 40.16
N GLY A 70 1.20 11.12 40.01
CA GLY A 70 0.73 10.09 40.94
C GLY A 70 0.71 8.74 40.19
N ARG A 71 0.73 7.59 40.89
CA ARG A 71 0.64 6.28 40.21
C ARG A 71 -0.74 6.14 39.55
N VAL A 72 -0.78 5.99 38.23
CA VAL A 72 -1.99 5.55 37.51
C VAL A 72 -2.02 4.02 37.54
N GLY A 73 -3.02 3.46 38.22
CA GLY A 73 -3.25 2.01 38.23
C GLY A 73 -4.06 1.59 37.01
N TRP A 74 -3.57 0.59 36.27
CA TRP A 74 -4.29 0.04 35.13
C TRP A 74 -5.49 -0.79 35.59
N PHE A 75 -6.63 -0.61 34.92
CA PHE A 75 -7.92 -1.14 35.36
C PHE A 75 -8.01 -2.66 35.15
N LYS A 76 -8.40 -3.40 36.19
CA LYS A 76 -8.72 -4.84 36.06
C LYS A 76 -10.13 -5.02 35.50
N SER A 77 -10.24 -5.67 34.35
CA SER A 77 -11.52 -6.18 33.83
C SER A 77 -11.97 -7.42 34.61
N GLY A 78 -12.69 -7.20 35.71
CA GLY A 78 -13.38 -8.27 36.44
C GLY A 78 -14.81 -8.42 35.92
N GLY A 79 -15.17 -9.60 35.39
CA GLY A 79 -16.53 -9.90 34.98
C GLY A 79 -17.39 -10.45 36.13
N SER A 80 -18.65 -10.03 36.20
CA SER A 80 -19.72 -10.78 36.88
C SER A 80 -21.09 -10.40 36.33
N SER A 81 -22.01 -11.35 36.32
CA SER A 81 -23.37 -11.24 35.80
C SER A 81 -24.36 -10.75 36.87
N ALA A 82 -25.28 -9.86 36.50
CA ALA A 82 -26.53 -9.61 37.23
C ALA A 82 -27.67 -9.22 36.24
N PRO A 83 -28.94 -9.56 36.50
CA PRO A 83 -30.03 -9.44 35.52
C PRO A 83 -30.80 -8.10 35.60
N ALA A 84 -31.51 -7.77 34.51
CA ALA A 84 -32.47 -6.68 34.48
C ALA A 84 -33.83 -7.08 35.12
N PRO A 85 -34.47 -6.22 35.92
CA PRO A 85 -35.82 -6.44 36.43
C PRO A 85 -36.89 -6.07 35.40
N ALA A 86 -38.06 -6.73 35.47
CA ALA A 86 -39.21 -6.41 34.64
C ALA A 86 -40.17 -5.44 35.34
N GLU A 87 -40.58 -4.37 34.66
CA GLU A 87 -41.61 -3.45 35.18
C GLU A 87 -43.02 -4.09 35.15
N ARG A 88 -43.81 -3.81 36.19
CA ARG A 88 -45.23 -4.17 36.25
C ARG A 88 -46.09 -2.92 36.19
N SER A 89 -47.18 -3.00 35.44
CA SER A 89 -48.22 -1.98 35.42
C SER A 89 -49.03 -1.95 36.72
N ASN A 90 -49.28 -0.75 37.22
CA ASN A 90 -50.54 -0.32 37.84
C ASN A 90 -50.52 1.22 37.98
N GLY A 91 -51.69 1.86 37.95
CA GLY A 91 -51.80 3.32 38.07
C GLY A 91 -53.19 3.75 38.57
N ILE A 92 -53.37 5.06 38.80
CA ILE A 92 -54.62 5.81 39.09
C ILE A 92 -54.21 7.31 39.26
N GLY A 93 -55.08 8.32 39.02
CA GLY A 93 -54.67 9.73 39.23
C GLY A 93 -55.72 10.85 39.08
N ARG A 94 -56.12 11.20 37.85
CA ARG A 94 -57.08 12.27 37.43
C ARG A 94 -56.62 13.76 37.53
N ARG A 95 -57.34 14.58 36.74
CA ARG A 95 -57.45 16.07 36.67
C ARG A 95 -56.28 16.79 35.94
N GLY A 96 -56.50 17.82 35.10
CA GLY A 96 -57.76 18.36 34.56
C GLY A 96 -57.58 19.67 33.73
N HIS A 97 -58.50 19.94 32.79
CA HIS A 97 -58.56 21.09 31.84
C HIS A 97 -57.48 21.14 30.72
N GLY A 98 -57.76 21.51 29.46
CA GLY A 98 -59.06 21.51 28.74
C GLY A 98 -59.13 22.43 27.49
N ILE A 99 -59.90 22.00 26.47
CA ILE A 99 -60.59 22.85 25.43
C ILE A 99 -59.64 23.45 24.33
N ARG A 100 -59.89 23.43 23.00
CA ARG A 100 -61.09 23.16 22.16
C ARG A 100 -60.77 22.73 20.69
N ARG A 101 -61.48 21.71 20.16
CA ARG A 101 -62.01 21.51 18.77
C ARG A 101 -61.06 21.47 17.53
N PRO A 102 -61.53 20.99 16.34
CA PRO A 102 -62.75 20.21 16.05
C PRO A 102 -62.49 18.80 15.45
N ASP A 103 -63.55 18.05 15.20
CA ASP A 103 -63.58 16.63 14.78
C ASP A 103 -64.59 16.43 13.62
N ARG A 104 -64.36 15.42 12.75
CA ARG A 104 -65.41 14.48 12.30
C ARG A 104 -64.92 13.30 11.45
N ALA A 105 -65.18 12.08 11.93
CA ALA A 105 -65.11 10.82 11.18
C ALA A 105 -66.49 10.10 11.09
N ARG A 106 -66.69 9.22 10.07
CA ARG A 106 -67.82 8.26 9.83
C ARG A 106 -67.66 7.68 8.39
N THR A 107 -68.15 6.50 7.92
CA THR A 107 -68.64 5.18 8.44
C THR A 107 -68.70 4.20 7.22
N MET A 108 -68.89 2.87 7.26
CA MET A 108 -69.22 1.90 8.33
C MET A 108 -68.62 0.48 8.09
N ARG A 109 -68.54 -0.27 9.19
CA ARG A 109 -68.42 -1.73 9.46
C ARG A 109 -69.07 -2.75 8.48
N ARG A 110 -68.59 -4.02 8.59
CA ARG A 110 -69.03 -5.34 8.03
C ARG A 110 -68.21 -5.80 6.80
N LEU A 111 -67.92 -7.09 6.55
CA LEU A 111 -68.30 -8.37 7.21
C LEU A 111 -67.07 -9.36 7.18
N ALA A 112 -67.19 -10.60 7.66
CA ALA A 112 -66.02 -11.48 7.91
C ALA A 112 -66.18 -12.94 7.40
N ASN A 113 -65.08 -13.58 6.97
CA ASN A 113 -64.74 -14.99 7.28
C ASN A 113 -63.36 -15.48 6.74
N ARG A 114 -62.63 -16.24 7.58
CA ARG A 114 -61.73 -17.43 7.39
C ARG A 114 -61.08 -17.77 6.02
N PRO A 115 -59.99 -18.60 5.97
CA PRO A 115 -58.85 -18.79 6.88
C PRO A 115 -57.48 -18.90 6.13
N ARG A 116 -56.37 -19.19 6.84
CA ARG A 116 -54.99 -19.34 6.28
C ARG A 116 -54.80 -20.59 5.40
N ARG A 117 -53.84 -20.53 4.46
CA ARG A 117 -53.20 -21.69 3.79
C ARG A 117 -51.65 -21.50 3.66
N PRO A 118 -50.86 -22.58 3.58
CA PRO A 118 -49.38 -22.54 3.60
C PRO A 118 -48.73 -22.32 2.21
N PRO A 119 -47.42 -22.00 2.13
CA PRO A 119 -46.71 -21.75 0.87
C PRO A 119 -46.57 -22.99 -0.02
N ARG A 120 -46.44 -22.76 -1.34
CA ARG A 120 -46.22 -23.80 -2.36
C ARG A 120 -44.74 -23.97 -2.73
N ARG A 121 -44.40 -25.18 -3.16
CA ARG A 121 -43.03 -25.63 -3.50
C ARG A 121 -42.64 -25.21 -4.92
N GLY A 122 -41.34 -24.98 -5.15
CA GLY A 122 -40.73 -25.08 -6.47
C GLY A 122 -40.58 -26.55 -6.93
N PRO A 123 -40.38 -26.81 -8.24
CA PRO A 123 -40.28 -28.17 -8.78
C PRO A 123 -38.89 -28.79 -8.57
N THR A 124 -38.81 -30.12 -8.63
CA THR A 124 -37.54 -30.86 -8.59
C THR A 124 -37.68 -32.20 -9.30
N ARG A 125 -36.78 -32.48 -10.25
CA ARG A 125 -36.20 -33.79 -10.63
C ARG A 125 -35.88 -33.84 -12.14
N MET A 126 -34.65 -34.23 -12.46
CA MET A 126 -34.43 -35.58 -12.98
C MET A 126 -33.04 -36.09 -12.55
N THR A 127 -32.97 -37.39 -12.28
CA THR A 127 -31.74 -38.09 -11.88
C THR A 127 -31.59 -39.33 -12.77
N LEU A 128 -30.40 -39.55 -13.30
CA LEU A 128 -30.01 -40.79 -13.97
C LEU A 128 -28.72 -41.32 -13.32
N ARG A 129 -28.59 -42.65 -13.21
CA ARG A 129 -27.53 -43.32 -12.47
C ARG A 129 -27.28 -44.73 -13.02
N ARG A 130 -26.07 -45.25 -12.81
CA ARG A 130 -25.46 -46.50 -13.37
C ARG A 130 -24.87 -46.27 -14.77
N ALA A 131 -23.80 -46.98 -15.16
CA ALA A 131 -23.16 -48.14 -14.52
C ALA A 131 -21.64 -47.97 -14.25
N ALA A 132 -21.06 -48.91 -13.48
CA ALA A 132 -19.62 -49.19 -13.46
C ALA A 132 -19.22 -49.89 -14.79
N ARG A 133 -17.96 -50.10 -15.17
CA ARG A 133 -16.81 -50.76 -14.49
C ARG A 133 -15.58 -50.52 -15.43
N THR A 134 -14.31 -50.46 -15.06
CA THR A 134 -13.45 -51.47 -14.40
C THR A 134 -12.07 -50.84 -14.15
N VAL A 135 -11.31 -51.34 -13.15
CA VAL A 135 -9.89 -50.99 -12.94
C VAL A 135 -8.99 -52.01 -13.66
N LEU A 136 -7.93 -51.57 -14.32
CA LEU A 136 -6.72 -52.38 -14.54
C LEU A 136 -5.46 -51.53 -14.31
N VAL A 137 -4.34 -52.18 -13.99
CA VAL A 137 -3.13 -51.57 -13.40
C VAL A 137 -1.87 -52.20 -14.02
N SER A 138 -0.77 -51.43 -14.03
CA SER A 138 0.65 -51.82 -14.19
C SER A 138 1.31 -51.94 -15.58
N LEU A 139 2.28 -51.02 -15.79
CA LEU A 139 3.68 -51.26 -16.20
C LEU A 139 3.99 -51.65 -17.69
N PRO A 140 5.26 -51.57 -18.17
CA PRO A 140 6.10 -50.35 -18.16
C PRO A 140 7.05 -50.16 -19.40
N ARG A 141 7.78 -49.02 -19.41
CA ARG A 141 9.20 -48.87 -19.85
C ARG A 141 9.58 -48.87 -21.36
N ALA A 142 9.88 -47.68 -21.87
CA ALA A 142 10.87 -47.42 -22.96
C ALA A 142 11.57 -46.08 -22.64
N GLN A 143 12.81 -46.07 -22.14
CA GLN A 143 14.08 -46.04 -22.89
C GLN A 143 14.24 -44.83 -23.83
N ARG A 144 15.24 -43.98 -23.54
CA ARG A 144 15.78 -42.92 -24.41
C ARG A 144 17.16 -43.36 -24.96
N PRO A 145 17.51 -43.07 -26.22
CA PRO A 145 18.91 -43.08 -26.67
C PRO A 145 19.66 -41.80 -26.19
N PRO A 146 21.01 -41.78 -26.26
CA PRO A 146 21.85 -40.75 -25.63
C PRO A 146 22.17 -39.54 -26.54
N VAL A 147 22.98 -38.61 -26.00
CA VAL A 147 23.53 -37.43 -26.68
C VAL A 147 25.04 -37.65 -26.88
N ASP A 148 25.55 -37.43 -28.08
CA ASP A 148 26.99 -37.43 -28.38
C ASP A 148 27.55 -36.00 -28.52
N HIS A 149 28.73 -35.77 -27.95
CA HIS A 149 29.57 -34.62 -28.21
C HIS A 149 30.62 -34.97 -29.27
N PHE A 150 30.85 -34.09 -30.25
CA PHE A 150 32.15 -34.04 -30.95
C PHE A 150 32.58 -32.60 -31.24
N THR A 151 33.90 -32.38 -31.24
CA THR A 151 34.53 -31.06 -31.12
C THR A 151 35.47 -30.78 -32.28
N HIS A 152 35.56 -29.50 -32.68
CA HIS A 152 36.63 -28.87 -33.45
C HIS A 152 37.17 -29.54 -34.73
N ALA A 153 37.04 -28.79 -35.84
CA ALA A 153 38.13 -28.64 -36.81
C ALA A 153 38.25 -27.16 -37.22
N ARG A 154 39.45 -26.57 -37.10
CA ARG A 154 39.81 -25.30 -37.76
C ARG A 154 40.49 -25.64 -39.09
N ARG A 155 40.17 -24.92 -40.17
CA ARG A 155 41.14 -24.69 -41.27
C ARG A 155 40.91 -23.33 -41.91
N THR A 156 41.95 -22.50 -41.86
CA THR A 156 42.12 -21.25 -42.60
C THR A 156 42.59 -21.54 -44.02
N LEU A 157 42.22 -20.73 -45.02
CA LEU A 157 42.91 -20.64 -46.30
C LEU A 157 42.70 -19.25 -46.95
N HIS A 158 43.57 -18.90 -47.90
CA HIS A 158 43.87 -17.53 -48.33
C HIS A 158 42.82 -16.87 -49.25
N ALA A 159 42.86 -15.53 -49.30
CA ALA A 159 42.35 -14.72 -50.41
C ALA A 159 43.37 -14.63 -51.57
N PRO A 160 42.93 -14.23 -52.77
CA PRO A 160 43.67 -13.18 -53.47
C PRO A 160 42.83 -12.13 -54.24
N ALA A 161 43.49 -10.99 -54.48
CA ALA A 161 43.33 -9.90 -55.46
C ALA A 161 42.11 -9.76 -56.41
N SER A 162 41.75 -8.50 -56.67
CA SER A 162 40.85 -8.01 -57.74
C SER A 162 41.52 -7.98 -59.14
N PRO A 163 40.78 -7.71 -60.24
CA PRO A 163 40.89 -6.37 -60.83
C PRO A 163 39.65 -5.79 -61.58
N HIS A 164 39.40 -4.49 -61.34
CA HIS A 164 38.91 -3.45 -62.28
C HIS A 164 37.53 -3.55 -63.01
N PRO A 165 37.02 -2.43 -63.60
CA PRO A 165 35.56 -2.15 -63.62
C PRO A 165 34.88 -2.12 -65.01
N ALA A 166 33.54 -2.14 -64.99
CA ALA A 166 32.67 -1.73 -66.10
C ALA A 166 31.72 -0.59 -65.67
N ARG A 167 31.27 0.23 -66.63
CA ARG A 167 30.37 1.39 -66.44
C ARG A 167 28.96 1.12 -67.05
N PRO A 168 27.95 2.00 -66.85
CA PRO A 168 26.61 1.54 -66.43
C PRO A 168 25.57 1.39 -67.56
N VAL A 169 24.46 0.73 -67.20
CA VAL A 169 23.19 0.76 -67.94
C VAL A 169 22.10 1.34 -67.03
N PRO A 170 21.31 2.35 -67.45
CA PRO A 170 20.31 2.98 -66.62
C PRO A 170 18.98 2.19 -66.58
N ALA A 171 18.69 1.52 -65.48
CA ALA A 171 17.39 0.88 -65.22
C ALA A 171 16.52 1.78 -64.33
N THR A 172 15.49 2.42 -64.91
CA THR A 172 14.57 3.34 -64.21
C THR A 172 13.60 2.59 -63.31
N ILE A 173 14.05 2.16 -62.13
CA ILE A 173 13.19 1.56 -61.11
C ILE A 173 12.45 2.67 -60.36
N ARG A 174 11.18 2.86 -60.71
CA ARG A 174 10.24 3.75 -60.03
C ARG A 174 10.00 3.27 -58.60
N ALA A 175 10.72 3.85 -57.64
CA ALA A 175 10.64 3.48 -56.22
C ALA A 175 9.24 3.71 -55.65
N VAL A 176 8.40 2.67 -55.64
CA VAL A 176 7.17 2.62 -54.85
C VAL A 176 7.59 2.43 -53.40
N TRP A 177 7.61 3.53 -52.63
CA TRP A 177 7.80 3.46 -51.18
C TRP A 177 6.61 2.71 -50.58
N PRO A 178 6.78 1.53 -49.98
CA PRO A 178 5.72 0.93 -49.19
C PRO A 178 5.53 1.84 -47.98
N THR A 179 4.34 2.42 -47.80
CA THR A 179 3.97 3.05 -46.52
C THR A 179 3.75 1.95 -45.50
N MET A 180 4.87 1.39 -45.04
CA MET A 180 4.95 0.42 -43.96
C MET A 180 4.50 1.15 -42.69
N ARG A 181 3.18 1.15 -42.46
CA ARG A 181 2.62 1.36 -41.14
C ARG A 181 3.17 0.24 -40.27
N SER A 182 4.31 0.52 -39.63
CA SER A 182 4.73 -0.24 -38.47
C SER A 182 3.53 -0.35 -37.57
N ILE A 183 3.08 -1.58 -37.31
CA ILE A 183 2.03 -1.85 -36.34
C ILE A 183 2.70 -1.68 -34.97
N MET A 184 2.92 -0.41 -34.62
CA MET A 184 3.32 0.00 -33.27
C MET A 184 2.23 -0.49 -32.35
N ARG A 185 2.47 -1.63 -31.71
CA ARG A 185 1.56 -2.22 -30.72
C ARG A 185 1.37 -1.18 -29.64
N ALA A 186 0.15 -0.63 -29.61
CA ALA A 186 -0.05 0.69 -29.06
C ALA A 186 -0.04 0.61 -27.54
N GLN A 187 0.99 1.23 -26.92
CA GLN A 187 1.29 1.05 -25.51
C GLN A 187 0.06 1.29 -24.63
N ARG A 188 -0.16 0.39 -23.66
CA ARG A 188 -1.26 0.48 -22.69
C ARG A 188 -0.68 0.98 -21.37
N LEU A 189 -1.23 2.08 -20.87
CA LEU A 189 -0.77 2.73 -19.64
C LEU A 189 -1.91 2.80 -18.64
N HIS A 190 -1.64 2.45 -17.39
CA HIS A 190 -2.57 2.50 -16.29
C HIS A 190 -2.01 3.40 -15.18
N PHE A 191 -2.77 4.41 -14.75
CA PHE A 191 -2.48 5.20 -13.57
C PHE A 191 -3.36 4.73 -12.41
N LEU A 192 -2.76 4.25 -11.33
CA LEU A 192 -3.43 4.06 -10.05
C LEU A 192 -3.18 5.31 -9.21
N VAL A 193 -4.25 5.98 -8.77
CA VAL A 193 -4.16 7.24 -8.04
C VAL A 193 -4.92 7.08 -6.71
N PRO A 194 -4.22 6.69 -5.63
CA PRO A 194 -4.74 6.73 -4.27
C PRO A 194 -5.29 8.12 -3.93
N PHE A 195 -6.37 8.17 -3.14
CA PHE A 195 -6.90 9.39 -2.53
C PHE A 195 -7.19 10.56 -3.53
N ALA A 196 -7.63 10.20 -4.73
CA ALA A 196 -8.07 11.10 -5.79
C ALA A 196 -9.59 11.38 -5.78
N LEU A 197 -10.37 10.61 -5.01
CA LEU A 197 -11.82 10.75 -4.86
C LEU A 197 -12.16 11.15 -3.42
N PRO A 198 -12.17 12.44 -3.07
CA PRO A 198 -12.66 12.90 -1.76
C PRO A 198 -14.16 12.64 -1.58
N SER A 199 -14.64 12.72 -0.34
CA SER A 199 -16.07 12.63 -0.04
C SER A 199 -16.84 13.76 -0.74
N THR A 200 -18.13 13.58 -0.98
CA THR A 200 -18.99 14.64 -1.54
C THR A 200 -19.01 15.92 -0.71
N ALA A 201 -18.75 15.85 0.61
CA ALA A 201 -18.62 17.03 1.48
C ALA A 201 -17.32 17.81 1.21
N ASP A 202 -16.18 17.13 1.21
CA ASP A 202 -14.86 17.76 0.98
C ASP A 202 -14.69 18.20 -0.49
N ALA A 203 -15.30 17.44 -1.41
CA ALA A 203 -15.36 17.76 -2.82
C ALA A 203 -16.02 19.13 -3.09
N ALA A 204 -17.05 19.49 -2.31
CA ALA A 204 -17.82 20.72 -2.49
C ALA A 204 -17.05 21.99 -2.10
N SER A 205 -16.20 21.93 -1.08
CA SER A 205 -15.29 23.03 -0.74
C SER A 205 -14.07 23.08 -1.67
N SER A 206 -13.59 21.92 -2.10
CA SER A 206 -12.29 21.78 -2.75
C SER A 206 -12.32 22.04 -4.27
N LEU A 207 -13.27 21.46 -4.99
CA LEU A 207 -13.02 21.19 -6.42
C LEU A 207 -13.30 22.35 -7.37
N HIS A 208 -14.04 23.38 -6.94
CA HIS A 208 -14.53 24.45 -7.80
C HIS A 208 -13.46 25.40 -8.35
N THR A 209 -12.26 25.41 -7.78
CA THR A 209 -11.22 26.42 -8.07
C THR A 209 -10.04 25.92 -8.92
N LEU A 210 -9.86 24.60 -9.08
CA LEU A 210 -8.68 24.04 -9.74
C LEU A 210 -8.93 23.78 -11.23
N ASP A 211 -8.05 24.32 -12.09
CA ASP A 211 -8.00 23.97 -13.50
C ASP A 211 -7.42 22.55 -13.67
N ARG A 212 -8.24 21.64 -14.20
CA ARG A 212 -7.91 20.20 -14.38
C ARG A 212 -8.30 19.73 -15.80
N PRO A 213 -7.87 20.42 -16.87
CA PRO A 213 -8.48 20.30 -18.20
C PRO A 213 -8.29 18.92 -18.84
N ALA A 214 -7.18 18.23 -18.56
CA ALA A 214 -6.91 16.89 -19.03
C ALA A 214 -7.64 15.83 -18.19
N LEU A 215 -7.54 15.87 -16.86
CA LEU A 215 -8.29 14.93 -15.99
C LEU A 215 -9.81 15.05 -16.22
N ALA A 216 -10.37 16.25 -16.24
CA ALA A 216 -11.79 16.47 -16.50
C ALA A 216 -12.21 15.95 -17.90
N LYS A 217 -11.37 16.13 -18.92
CA LYS A 217 -11.61 15.60 -20.27
C LYS A 217 -11.48 14.09 -20.33
N LEU A 218 -10.52 13.48 -19.63
CA LEU A 218 -10.40 12.02 -19.51
C LEU A 218 -11.66 11.44 -18.84
N VAL A 219 -12.02 11.95 -17.66
CA VAL A 219 -13.19 11.53 -16.88
C VAL A 219 -14.50 11.66 -17.67
N ALA A 220 -14.69 12.79 -18.38
CA ALA A 220 -15.88 13.04 -19.17
C ALA A 220 -16.05 12.09 -20.36
N ARG A 221 -14.96 11.70 -21.04
CA ARG A 221 -15.02 10.91 -22.29
C ARG A 221 -14.81 9.41 -22.09
N ALA A 222 -14.05 9.00 -21.06
CA ALA A 222 -13.66 7.62 -20.81
C ALA A 222 -14.86 6.68 -20.57
N ARG A 223 -14.68 5.41 -20.96
CA ARG A 223 -15.54 4.31 -20.53
C ARG A 223 -15.28 4.06 -19.04
N LEU A 224 -16.36 3.98 -18.25
CA LEU A 224 -16.25 3.38 -16.91
C LEU A 224 -16.12 1.87 -17.11
N VAL A 225 -15.04 1.29 -16.61
CA VAL A 225 -14.76 -0.15 -16.67
C VAL A 225 -15.34 -0.83 -15.43
N GLU A 226 -15.20 -0.18 -14.29
CA GLU A 226 -15.54 -0.70 -12.97
C GLU A 226 -15.77 0.47 -12.02
N HIS A 227 -16.70 0.31 -11.09
CA HIS A 227 -16.88 1.17 -9.93
C HIS A 227 -17.15 0.28 -8.73
N THR A 228 -16.37 0.44 -7.67
CA THR A 228 -16.47 -0.31 -6.42
C THR A 228 -16.71 0.70 -5.31
N LEU A 229 -17.85 0.59 -4.65
CA LEU A 229 -18.08 1.25 -3.37
C LEU A 229 -17.60 0.32 -2.25
N GLY A 230 -17.02 0.90 -1.20
CA GLY A 230 -16.66 0.17 0.01
C GLY A 230 -17.73 0.26 1.09
N GLU A 231 -17.38 -0.23 2.28
CA GLU A 231 -18.11 0.00 3.52
C GLU A 231 -17.23 0.80 4.48
N ASP A 232 -17.85 1.67 5.29
CA ASP A 232 -17.19 2.59 6.22
C ASP A 232 -16.17 1.91 7.16
N PHE A 233 -16.39 0.63 7.49
CA PHE A 233 -15.56 -0.15 8.42
C PHE A 233 -14.67 -1.20 7.77
N GLN A 234 -14.57 -1.22 6.43
CA GLN A 234 -13.56 -2.04 5.75
C GLN A 234 -12.15 -1.62 6.19
N ARG A 235 -11.33 -2.62 6.51
CA ARG A 235 -10.01 -2.44 7.14
C ARG A 235 -8.87 -2.16 6.16
N THR A 236 -9.07 -2.41 4.88
CA THR A 236 -8.06 -2.22 3.81
C THR A 236 -8.47 -1.11 2.86
N LEU A 237 -7.50 -0.54 2.15
CA LEU A 237 -7.69 0.61 1.27
C LEU A 237 -8.19 0.16 -0.11
N PRO A 238 -8.95 1.00 -0.85
CA PRO A 238 -9.53 0.59 -2.12
C PRO A 238 -8.47 0.24 -3.18
N HIS A 239 -7.33 0.93 -3.16
CA HIS A 239 -6.21 0.67 -4.07
C HIS A 239 -5.45 -0.63 -3.72
N GLU A 240 -5.31 -0.97 -2.43
CA GLU A 240 -4.72 -2.24 -1.98
C GLU A 240 -5.56 -3.44 -2.44
N ARG A 241 -6.88 -3.38 -2.23
CA ARG A 241 -7.82 -4.40 -2.73
C ARG A 241 -7.80 -4.50 -4.24
N TRP A 242 -7.81 -3.36 -4.94
CA TRP A 242 -7.78 -3.33 -6.40
C TRP A 242 -6.52 -4.00 -6.94
N LEU A 243 -5.34 -3.71 -6.37
CA LEU A 243 -4.08 -4.40 -6.69
C LEU A 243 -4.20 -5.91 -6.42
N ALA A 244 -4.63 -6.30 -5.22
CA ALA A 244 -4.73 -7.71 -4.84
C ALA A 244 -5.69 -8.52 -5.74
N ARG A 245 -6.85 -7.95 -6.12
CA ARG A 245 -7.80 -8.55 -7.08
C ARG A 245 -7.19 -8.64 -8.49
N ARG A 246 -6.56 -7.55 -8.98
CA ARG A 246 -5.95 -7.51 -10.32
C ARG A 246 -4.80 -8.50 -10.52
N PHE A 247 -4.15 -8.92 -9.44
CA PHE A 247 -3.11 -9.95 -9.45
C PHE A 247 -3.60 -11.38 -9.10
N GLY A 248 -4.86 -11.53 -8.71
CA GLY A 248 -5.45 -12.81 -8.30
C GLY A 248 -5.07 -13.28 -6.89
N ALA A 249 -4.50 -12.41 -6.05
CA ALA A 249 -4.15 -12.73 -4.66
C ALA A 249 -5.40 -12.94 -3.76
N ILE A 250 -6.53 -12.36 -4.15
CA ILE A 250 -7.84 -12.49 -3.51
C ILE A 250 -8.95 -12.66 -4.55
N ALA A 251 -10.11 -13.12 -4.11
CA ALA A 251 -11.31 -13.17 -4.94
C ALA A 251 -11.89 -11.76 -5.18
N ASP A 252 -12.69 -11.61 -6.25
CA ASP A 252 -13.27 -10.32 -6.66
C ASP A 252 -14.22 -9.70 -5.62
N ASP A 253 -14.76 -10.52 -4.70
CA ASP A 253 -15.68 -10.17 -3.62
C ASP A 253 -15.01 -10.00 -2.25
N ALA A 254 -13.70 -10.23 -2.12
CA ALA A 254 -13.02 -10.20 -0.82
C ALA A 254 -12.71 -8.77 -0.30
N ASP A 255 -13.05 -8.51 0.97
CA ASP A 255 -12.86 -7.21 1.65
C ASP A 255 -11.44 -6.97 2.23
N ASP A 256 -10.62 -8.02 2.33
CA ASP A 256 -9.26 -7.96 2.86
C ASP A 256 -8.20 -7.98 1.74
N ALA A 257 -7.08 -7.29 1.99
CA ALA A 257 -5.90 -7.25 1.14
C ALA A 257 -4.68 -7.84 1.89
N PRO A 258 -4.43 -9.16 1.80
CA PRO A 258 -3.36 -9.86 2.51
C PRO A 258 -1.98 -9.62 1.85
N LEU A 259 -1.50 -8.38 1.92
CA LEU A 259 -0.30 -7.92 1.18
C LEU A 259 1.04 -8.25 1.86
N ALA A 260 1.07 -8.53 3.16
CA ALA A 260 2.31 -8.76 3.92
C ALA A 260 3.30 -9.78 3.31
N PRO A 261 2.90 -10.99 2.84
CA PRO A 261 3.83 -11.93 2.22
C PRO A 261 4.42 -11.41 0.89
N TYR A 262 3.70 -10.54 0.16
CA TYR A 262 4.19 -9.91 -1.06
C TYR A 262 5.12 -8.73 -0.75
N MET A 263 4.77 -7.91 0.26
CA MET A 263 5.62 -6.84 0.77
C MET A 263 6.98 -7.38 1.26
N LEU A 264 6.99 -8.52 1.94
CA LEU A 264 8.20 -9.23 2.36
C LEU A 264 9.11 -9.59 1.17
N VAL A 265 8.55 -10.02 0.03
CA VAL A 265 9.30 -10.25 -1.22
C VAL A 265 9.82 -8.92 -1.82
N ALA A 266 9.06 -7.84 -1.73
CA ALA A 266 9.47 -6.51 -2.23
C ALA A 266 10.63 -5.89 -1.45
N ASP A 267 10.78 -6.26 -0.18
CA ASP A 267 11.89 -5.89 0.70
C ASP A 267 13.05 -6.93 0.67
N GLY A 268 12.88 -8.06 -0.03
CA GLY A 268 13.93 -9.06 -0.27
C GLY A 268 13.98 -10.25 0.70
N GLY A 269 12.94 -10.44 1.52
CA GLY A 269 12.77 -11.63 2.37
C GLY A 269 12.01 -12.77 1.67
N ALA A 270 11.82 -13.88 2.40
CA ALA A 270 11.22 -15.10 1.85
C ALA A 270 10.02 -15.56 2.71
N PRO A 271 8.77 -15.44 2.23
CA PRO A 271 7.60 -15.82 3.03
C PRO A 271 7.43 -17.34 3.19
N GLY A 272 7.79 -18.13 2.17
CA GLY A 272 7.44 -19.55 2.13
C GLY A 272 5.92 -19.78 2.27
N ASP A 273 5.55 -20.85 2.96
CA ASP A 273 4.16 -21.23 3.24
C ASP A 273 3.61 -20.64 4.57
N ASP A 274 4.42 -19.88 5.30
CA ASP A 274 4.02 -19.24 6.56
C ASP A 274 2.97 -18.12 6.32
N THR A 275 2.08 -17.93 7.30
CA THR A 275 1.21 -16.74 7.35
C THR A 275 1.97 -15.59 8.00
N TRP A 276 2.11 -14.47 7.29
CA TRP A 276 2.81 -13.27 7.74
C TRP A 276 1.85 -12.10 7.91
N ALA A 277 2.10 -11.25 8.91
CA ALA A 277 1.52 -9.91 9.02
C ALA A 277 2.63 -8.87 8.95
N CYS A 278 2.36 -7.69 8.39
CA CYS A 278 3.30 -6.58 8.43
C CYS A 278 3.11 -5.81 9.74
N VAL A 279 4.22 -5.41 10.35
CA VAL A 279 4.26 -4.60 11.57
C VAL A 279 5.20 -3.42 11.36
N GLU A 280 4.69 -2.22 11.64
CA GLU A 280 5.40 -0.95 11.39
C GLU A 280 5.50 -0.13 12.69
N PRO A 281 6.63 0.56 12.95
CA PRO A 281 6.75 1.53 14.04
C PRO A 281 5.90 2.78 13.76
N VAL A 282 5.15 3.26 14.74
CA VAL A 282 4.20 4.38 14.58
C VAL A 282 4.16 5.32 15.79
N HIS A 283 3.50 6.47 15.63
CA HIS A 283 3.09 7.36 16.72
C HIS A 283 1.57 7.33 16.89
N VAL A 284 1.12 6.94 18.08
CA VAL A 284 -0.26 7.14 18.55
C VAL A 284 -0.30 8.38 19.44
N ARG A 285 -1.01 9.41 18.98
CA ARG A 285 -1.22 10.67 19.71
C ARG A 285 -2.46 10.56 20.59
N ILE A 286 -2.35 11.03 21.84
CA ILE A 286 -3.51 11.22 22.73
C ILE A 286 -4.20 12.52 22.33
N ALA A 287 -5.43 12.44 21.84
CA ALA A 287 -6.32 13.59 21.65
C ALA A 287 -7.15 13.85 22.93
N THR A 288 -8.04 14.85 22.91
CA THR A 288 -8.84 15.25 24.08
C THR A 288 -9.73 14.13 24.63
N ASP A 289 -10.23 13.28 23.73
CA ASP A 289 -11.28 12.29 23.96
C ASP A 289 -10.96 10.88 23.41
N HIS A 290 -10.00 10.76 22.49
CA HIS A 290 -9.64 9.49 21.83
C HIS A 290 -8.14 9.38 21.48
N LEU A 291 -7.73 8.22 20.94
CA LEU A 291 -6.37 7.98 20.45
C LEU A 291 -6.33 8.06 18.92
N VAL A 292 -5.36 8.78 18.36
CA VAL A 292 -5.19 9.03 16.92
C VAL A 292 -3.89 8.43 16.41
N LEU A 293 -3.94 7.63 15.34
CA LEU A 293 -2.75 7.24 14.59
C LEU A 293 -2.29 8.41 13.71
N ILE A 294 -1.01 8.74 13.78
CA ILE A 294 -0.36 9.67 12.84
C ILE A 294 0.13 8.88 11.62
N ASP A 295 0.06 9.46 10.41
CA ASP A 295 0.58 8.85 9.19
C ASP A 295 2.04 8.40 9.40
N PRO A 296 2.36 7.09 9.32
CA PRO A 296 3.72 6.61 9.53
C PRO A 296 4.76 7.26 8.60
N ALA A 297 4.35 7.71 7.40
CA ALA A 297 5.23 8.43 6.49
C ALA A 297 5.63 9.82 7.03
N SER A 298 4.69 10.54 7.66
CA SER A 298 4.91 11.87 8.25
C SER A 298 5.84 11.88 9.48
N LEU A 299 6.23 10.70 9.97
CA LEU A 299 7.20 10.57 11.07
C LEU A 299 8.65 10.68 10.61
N GLU A 300 8.92 10.53 9.30
CA GLU A 300 10.26 10.63 8.68
C GLU A 300 11.36 9.83 9.42
N ILE A 301 10.99 8.67 9.98
CA ILE A 301 11.90 7.82 10.78
C ILE A 301 13.08 7.38 9.93
N THR A 302 14.30 7.74 10.33
CA THR A 302 15.50 7.42 9.55
C THR A 302 15.81 5.91 9.60
N GLY A 303 16.62 5.42 8.66
CA GLY A 303 17.05 4.02 8.65
C GLY A 303 17.82 3.61 9.92
N GLU A 304 18.58 4.54 10.51
CA GLU A 304 19.33 4.32 11.75
C GLU A 304 18.39 4.31 12.97
N GLU A 305 17.44 5.24 13.03
CA GLU A 305 16.42 5.29 14.09
C GLU A 305 15.54 4.03 14.09
N ALA A 306 15.08 3.61 12.91
CA ALA A 306 14.28 2.41 12.74
C ALA A 306 15.07 1.12 13.10
N ALA A 307 16.36 1.07 12.77
CA ALA A 307 17.21 -0.07 13.11
C ALA A 307 17.40 -0.21 14.63
N ALA A 308 17.75 0.88 15.34
CA ALA A 308 17.92 0.85 16.80
C ALA A 308 16.61 0.50 17.54
N LEU A 309 15.47 1.00 17.05
CA LEU A 309 14.14 0.65 17.56
C LEU A 309 13.82 -0.84 17.36
N LEU A 310 14.14 -1.40 16.18
CA LEU A 310 14.01 -2.83 15.85
C LEU A 310 14.94 -3.70 16.70
N ASP A 311 16.21 -3.32 16.91
CA ASP A 311 17.16 -4.09 17.73
C ASP A 311 16.69 -4.23 19.18
N THR A 312 15.99 -3.20 19.71
CA THR A 312 15.32 -3.26 21.02
C THR A 312 14.06 -4.14 21.00
N ALA A 313 13.27 -4.10 19.93
CA ALA A 313 12.00 -4.83 19.83
C ALA A 313 12.15 -6.32 19.49
N ARG A 314 13.17 -6.67 18.68
CA ARG A 314 13.47 -8.04 18.21
C ARG A 314 13.49 -9.09 19.32
N PRO A 315 14.28 -8.97 20.40
CA PRO A 315 14.33 -10.00 21.44
C PRO A 315 12.98 -10.19 22.14
N LEU A 316 12.17 -9.13 22.28
CA LEU A 316 10.82 -9.21 22.87
C LEU A 316 9.85 -9.98 21.96
N ILE A 317 9.97 -9.82 20.64
CA ILE A 317 9.20 -10.59 19.64
C ILE A 317 9.60 -12.07 19.68
N GLU A 318 10.91 -12.34 19.71
CA GLU A 318 11.47 -13.69 19.67
C GLU A 318 11.23 -14.46 20.98
N GLU A 319 11.28 -13.81 22.16
CA GLU A 319 10.93 -14.40 23.46
C GLU A 319 9.45 -14.83 23.54
N LEU A 320 8.55 -14.11 22.87
CA LEU A 320 7.14 -14.49 22.75
C LEU A 320 6.88 -15.63 21.75
N GLY A 321 7.94 -16.21 21.16
CA GLY A 321 7.85 -17.32 20.21
C GLY A 321 7.33 -16.90 18.82
N VAL A 322 7.45 -15.62 18.47
CA VAL A 322 7.02 -15.08 17.18
C VAL A 322 8.21 -15.03 16.23
N LYS A 323 8.07 -15.62 15.03
CA LYS A 323 9.06 -15.49 13.95
C LYS A 323 9.07 -14.06 13.44
N VAL A 324 10.25 -13.46 13.26
CA VAL A 324 10.41 -12.11 12.70
C VAL A 324 11.40 -12.07 11.55
N GLN A 325 10.93 -11.68 10.37
CA GLN A 325 11.77 -11.20 9.28
C GLN A 325 11.67 -9.67 9.22
N ALA A 326 12.80 -8.98 9.07
CA ALA A 326 12.79 -7.53 8.86
C ALA A 326 13.94 -7.13 7.92
N PRO A 327 13.80 -7.37 6.60
CA PRO A 327 14.79 -6.93 5.61
C PRO A 327 14.86 -5.40 5.48
N HIS A 328 13.80 -4.71 5.90
CA HIS A 328 13.69 -3.25 5.96
C HIS A 328 13.43 -2.81 7.41
N ALA A 329 14.26 -1.90 7.94
CA ALA A 329 14.23 -1.56 9.37
C ALA A 329 12.87 -1.05 9.88
N SER A 330 12.13 -0.30 9.04
CA SER A 330 10.80 0.24 9.38
C SER A 330 9.61 -0.67 8.99
N ARG A 331 9.86 -1.86 8.42
CA ARG A 331 8.80 -2.83 8.04
C ARG A 331 9.19 -4.24 8.48
N TRP A 332 8.56 -4.71 9.54
CA TRP A 332 8.79 -6.04 10.07
C TRP A 332 7.68 -6.97 9.59
N TYR A 333 7.98 -8.25 9.54
CA TYR A 333 7.07 -9.30 9.10
C TYR A 333 7.03 -10.35 10.19
N LEU A 334 5.87 -10.51 10.82
CA LEU A 334 5.68 -11.42 11.95
C LEU A 334 4.86 -12.64 11.55
N SER A 335 5.31 -13.83 11.97
CA SER A 335 4.60 -15.10 11.78
C SER A 335 4.54 -15.91 13.07
N SER A 336 3.33 -16.31 13.46
CA SER A 336 3.06 -17.03 14.71
C SER A 336 1.64 -17.60 14.68
N PRO A 337 1.41 -18.86 15.11
CA PRO A 337 0.07 -19.40 15.31
C PRO A 337 -0.81 -18.57 16.27
N GLN A 338 -0.20 -17.92 17.26
CA GLN A 338 -0.87 -17.05 18.24
C GLN A 338 -1.26 -15.67 17.66
N LEU A 339 -0.71 -15.31 16.49
CA LEU A 339 -1.06 -14.10 15.73
C LEU A 339 -1.89 -14.41 14.47
N ALA A 340 -2.23 -15.67 14.19
CA ALA A 340 -2.96 -16.06 13.00
C ALA A 340 -4.48 -15.77 13.11
N GLY A 341 -5.09 -15.29 12.04
CA GLY A 341 -6.52 -14.95 12.01
C GLY A 341 -6.84 -13.59 12.64
N LEU A 342 -5.88 -12.65 12.63
CA LEU A 342 -6.08 -11.28 13.10
C LEU A 342 -6.30 -10.33 11.93
N ALA A 343 -7.44 -9.63 11.93
CA ALA A 343 -7.69 -8.54 11.00
C ALA A 343 -7.08 -7.26 11.58
N GLY A 344 -6.01 -6.78 10.96
CA GLY A 344 -5.42 -5.46 11.21
C GLY A 344 -5.77 -4.50 10.08
N ALA A 345 -6.07 -3.24 10.40
CA ALA A 345 -6.33 -2.23 9.38
C ALA A 345 -5.03 -1.72 8.75
N ALA A 346 -5.06 -1.35 7.46
CA ALA A 346 -3.95 -0.65 6.82
C ALA A 346 -3.65 0.66 7.59
N PRO A 347 -2.39 1.09 7.77
CA PRO A 347 -2.07 2.24 8.62
C PRO A 347 -2.83 3.50 8.21
N LEU A 348 -2.87 3.80 6.90
CA LEU A 348 -3.59 4.97 6.36
C LEU A 348 -5.12 4.88 6.52
N ARG A 349 -5.70 3.69 6.71
CA ARG A 349 -7.14 3.53 7.00
C ARG A 349 -7.45 4.02 8.42
N ALA A 350 -6.53 3.81 9.37
CA ALA A 350 -6.65 4.20 10.77
C ALA A 350 -6.08 5.59 11.10
N SER A 351 -5.20 6.14 10.26
CA SER A 351 -4.61 7.47 10.43
C SER A 351 -5.66 8.58 10.48
N GLY A 352 -5.41 9.60 11.32
CA GLY A 352 -6.29 10.77 11.48
C GLY A 352 -7.63 10.50 12.20
N ARG A 353 -7.90 9.26 12.62
CA ARG A 353 -9.18 8.80 13.18
C ARG A 353 -9.01 8.21 14.59
N ASN A 354 -10.12 7.98 15.31
CA ASN A 354 -10.08 7.15 16.51
C ASN A 354 -9.65 5.72 16.13
N ILE A 355 -8.52 5.27 16.66
CA ILE A 355 -7.94 3.96 16.34
C ILE A 355 -8.70 2.78 16.95
N GLU A 356 -9.58 2.97 17.93
CA GLU A 356 -10.17 1.88 18.72
C GLU A 356 -10.91 0.84 17.85
N ILE A 357 -11.67 1.31 16.85
CA ILE A 357 -12.38 0.47 15.88
C ILE A 357 -11.42 -0.22 14.87
N TRP A 358 -10.20 0.30 14.73
CA TRP A 358 -9.19 -0.17 13.79
C TRP A 358 -8.13 -1.08 14.42
N LEU A 359 -8.08 -1.17 15.76
CA LEU A 359 -7.16 -2.06 16.48
C LEU A 359 -7.30 -3.53 16.02
N PRO A 360 -6.22 -4.34 16.02
CA PRO A 360 -6.27 -5.74 15.60
C PRO A 360 -7.19 -6.60 16.47
N HIS A 361 -8.08 -7.35 15.82
CA HIS A 361 -9.00 -8.30 16.45
C HIS A 361 -9.02 -9.65 15.71
N GLU A 362 -9.38 -10.71 16.44
CA GLU A 362 -9.63 -12.05 15.87
C GLU A 362 -10.84 -12.03 14.91
N THR A 363 -10.64 -12.44 13.66
CA THR A 363 -11.69 -12.42 12.61
C THR A 363 -12.93 -13.24 12.94
N ARG A 364 -12.78 -14.29 13.77
CA ARG A 364 -13.86 -15.23 14.13
C ARG A 364 -14.68 -14.80 15.36
N THR A 365 -14.13 -13.94 16.21
CA THR A 365 -14.73 -13.59 17.52
C THR A 365 -14.97 -12.09 17.72
N GLY A 366 -14.23 -11.24 17.01
CA GLY A 366 -14.17 -9.80 17.27
C GLY A 366 -13.41 -9.42 18.53
N GLU A 367 -12.87 -10.40 19.29
CA GLU A 367 -12.08 -10.11 20.50
C GLU A 367 -10.68 -9.56 20.14
N ARG A 368 -10.16 -8.66 20.98
CA ARG A 368 -8.76 -8.19 20.87
C ARG A 368 -7.81 -9.31 21.26
N SER A 369 -6.84 -9.62 20.39
CA SER A 369 -5.87 -10.68 20.65
C SER A 369 -5.01 -10.39 21.88
N ARG A 370 -5.06 -11.29 22.86
CA ARG A 370 -4.24 -11.23 24.08
C ARG A 370 -2.74 -11.35 23.77
N ALA A 371 -2.38 -12.08 22.71
CA ALA A 371 -0.99 -12.22 22.25
C ALA A 371 -0.48 -10.92 21.63
N TRP A 372 -1.26 -10.30 20.73
CA TRP A 372 -0.90 -9.01 20.14
C TRP A 372 -0.81 -7.91 21.19
N MET A 373 -1.81 -7.79 22.08
CA MET A 373 -1.79 -6.80 23.15
C MET A 373 -0.59 -6.97 24.09
N LYS A 374 -0.15 -8.21 24.39
CA LYS A 374 1.09 -8.41 25.15
C LYS A 374 2.29 -7.86 24.37
N LEU A 375 2.51 -8.32 23.14
CA LEU A 375 3.65 -7.89 22.31
C LEU A 375 3.71 -6.37 22.15
N GLN A 376 2.59 -5.74 21.82
CA GLN A 376 2.50 -4.29 21.68
C GLN A 376 2.89 -3.57 22.98
N ASN A 377 2.40 -4.03 24.14
CA ASN A 377 2.73 -3.44 25.43
C ASN A 377 4.22 -3.59 25.80
N GLU A 378 4.85 -4.76 25.59
CA GLU A 378 6.28 -4.94 25.90
C GLU A 378 7.15 -3.98 25.06
N VAL A 379 6.86 -3.85 23.75
CA VAL A 379 7.59 -2.95 22.85
C VAL A 379 7.35 -1.48 23.22
N GLN A 380 6.11 -1.08 23.54
CA GLN A 380 5.80 0.28 24.04
C GLN A 380 6.58 0.60 25.33
N MET A 381 6.64 -0.33 26.28
CA MET A 381 7.36 -0.14 27.53
C MET A 381 8.88 -0.03 27.34
N ALA A 382 9.45 -0.80 26.40
CA ALA A 382 10.86 -0.69 26.04
C ALA A 382 11.18 0.62 25.30
N TRP A 383 10.27 1.11 24.46
CA TRP A 383 10.47 2.33 23.67
C TRP A 383 10.20 3.64 24.43
N PHE A 384 9.49 3.60 25.57
CA PHE A 384 9.12 4.77 26.38
C PHE A 384 10.33 5.65 26.78
N ARG A 385 11.53 5.07 26.93
CA ARG A 385 12.79 5.80 27.19
C ARG A 385 13.93 5.35 26.27
N HIS A 386 13.62 4.98 25.04
CA HIS A 386 14.64 4.60 24.06
C HIS A 386 15.40 5.85 23.58
N PRO A 387 16.75 5.82 23.41
CA PRO A 387 17.53 7.01 23.06
C PRO A 387 17.10 7.71 21.77
N VAL A 388 16.56 6.98 20.78
CA VAL A 388 15.95 7.57 19.58
C VAL A 388 14.80 8.51 19.94
N ASN A 389 13.92 8.11 20.87
CA ASN A 389 12.77 8.91 21.28
C ASN A 389 13.19 10.11 22.13
N GLU A 390 14.16 9.96 23.02
CA GLU A 390 14.76 11.09 23.76
C GLU A 390 15.46 12.08 22.79
N ALA A 391 16.08 11.59 21.71
CA ALA A 391 16.70 12.42 20.68
C ALA A 391 15.72 13.07 19.68
N ARG A 392 14.55 12.47 19.44
CA ARG A 392 13.47 13.05 18.61
C ARG A 392 12.70 14.13 19.37
N ASP A 393 12.37 13.89 20.65
CA ASP A 393 11.77 14.90 21.55
C ASP A 393 12.67 16.15 21.67
N ALA A 394 13.99 15.96 21.77
CA ALA A 394 14.97 17.06 21.77
C ALA A 394 15.03 17.88 20.46
N ARG A 395 14.45 17.37 19.35
CA ARG A 395 14.29 18.09 18.07
C ARG A 395 12.86 18.64 17.87
N GLY A 396 11.92 18.31 18.76
CA GLY A 396 10.50 18.61 18.61
C GLY A 396 9.75 17.64 17.69
N GLU A 397 10.35 16.50 17.34
CA GLU A 397 9.75 15.49 16.46
C GLU A 397 8.90 14.48 17.26
N PRO A 398 7.79 13.95 16.70
CA PRO A 398 7.01 12.92 17.36
C PRO A 398 7.85 11.66 17.66
N ALA A 399 7.83 11.23 18.91
CA ALA A 399 8.45 9.97 19.35
C ALA A 399 7.75 8.74 18.75
N VAL A 400 8.52 7.71 18.38
CA VAL A 400 7.97 6.44 17.87
C VAL A 400 7.54 5.60 19.08
N ASN A 401 6.24 5.62 19.38
CA ASN A 401 5.72 5.21 20.69
C ASN A 401 4.86 3.95 20.68
N SER A 402 4.61 3.33 19.51
CA SER A 402 3.80 2.13 19.37
C SER A 402 4.15 1.38 18.07
N ILE A 403 3.60 0.18 17.91
CA ILE A 403 3.67 -0.62 16.69
C ILE A 403 2.26 -0.90 16.14
N TRP A 404 2.12 -0.93 14.83
CA TRP A 404 0.85 -1.17 14.12
C TRP A 404 0.91 -2.45 13.29
N PHE A 405 -0.15 -3.27 13.31
CA PHE A 405 -0.22 -4.58 12.66
C PHE A 405 -1.24 -4.57 11.53
N HIS A 406 -0.86 -5.03 10.33
CA HIS A 406 -1.71 -4.97 9.13
C HIS A 406 -1.41 -6.04 8.07
N ALA A 407 -2.24 -6.08 7.03
CA ALA A 407 -2.07 -6.84 5.79
C ALA A 407 -1.82 -8.37 5.94
N GLN A 408 -2.29 -9.01 7.01
CA GLN A 408 -2.01 -10.42 7.29
C GLN A 408 -2.49 -11.38 6.19
N GLY A 409 -1.62 -12.32 5.80
CA GLY A 409 -2.03 -13.53 5.08
C GLY A 409 -0.85 -14.45 4.70
N ALA A 410 -1.18 -15.53 4.00
CA ALA A 410 -0.21 -16.45 3.41
C ALA A 410 0.05 -16.10 1.93
N MET A 411 1.24 -16.44 1.44
CA MET A 411 1.58 -16.31 0.01
C MET A 411 0.63 -17.17 -0.85
N LYS A 412 0.28 -16.68 -2.04
CA LYS A 412 -0.47 -17.45 -3.05
C LYS A 412 0.16 -17.26 -4.43
N PRO A 413 -0.01 -18.20 -5.37
CA PRO A 413 0.29 -17.97 -6.77
C PRO A 413 -0.52 -16.78 -7.29
N VAL A 414 0.17 -15.85 -7.96
CA VAL A 414 -0.40 -14.65 -8.58
C VAL A 414 -0.01 -14.56 -10.05
N THR A 415 -0.76 -13.78 -10.81
CA THR A 415 -0.45 -13.44 -12.21
C THR A 415 -0.48 -11.93 -12.39
N SER A 416 0.05 -11.38 -13.48
CA SER A 416 -0.04 -9.94 -13.72
C SER A 416 -0.67 -9.60 -15.07
N PRO A 417 -1.65 -8.66 -15.10
CA PRO A 417 -2.10 -8.03 -16.34
C PRO A 417 -1.15 -6.91 -16.80
N PHE A 418 -0.08 -6.62 -16.03
CA PHE A 418 0.93 -5.62 -16.31
C PHE A 418 2.29 -6.28 -16.54
N ALA A 419 3.02 -5.86 -17.56
CA ALA A 419 4.40 -6.32 -17.77
C ALA A 419 5.42 -5.49 -16.97
N ARG A 420 5.03 -4.27 -16.57
CA ARG A 420 5.82 -3.37 -15.71
C ARG A 420 4.92 -2.68 -14.68
N VAL A 421 5.36 -2.64 -13.42
CA VAL A 421 4.71 -1.91 -12.32
C VAL A 421 5.71 -0.93 -11.73
N LEU A 422 5.34 0.34 -11.69
CA LEU A 422 6.15 1.44 -11.20
C LEU A 422 5.45 2.10 -10.01
N SER A 423 5.87 1.74 -8.79
CA SER A 423 5.21 2.13 -7.54
C SER A 423 6.22 2.21 -6.39
N ARG A 424 5.94 3.08 -5.40
CA ARG A 424 6.67 3.08 -4.11
C ARG A 424 6.08 2.08 -3.11
N SER A 425 4.82 1.67 -3.29
CA SER A 425 4.15 0.70 -2.42
C SER A 425 4.87 -0.66 -2.43
N PRO A 426 5.29 -1.19 -1.26
CA PRO A 426 5.86 -2.53 -1.19
C PRO A 426 4.84 -3.61 -1.57
N GLY A 427 3.53 -3.36 -1.38
CA GLY A 427 2.48 -4.28 -1.81
C GLY A 427 2.40 -4.38 -3.34
N ALA A 428 2.38 -3.24 -4.03
CA ALA A 428 2.36 -3.20 -5.51
C ALA A 428 3.65 -3.80 -6.12
N ARG A 429 4.82 -3.42 -5.59
CA ARG A 429 6.11 -4.00 -6.00
C ARG A 429 6.18 -5.50 -5.74
N GLY A 430 5.64 -5.95 -4.60
CA GLY A 430 5.64 -7.35 -4.18
C GLY A 430 4.78 -8.24 -5.06
N LEU A 431 3.55 -7.80 -5.36
CA LEU A 431 2.66 -8.49 -6.30
C LEU A 431 3.27 -8.59 -7.70
N ALA A 432 3.94 -7.52 -8.16
CA ALA A 432 4.67 -7.52 -9.44
C ALA A 432 5.78 -8.57 -9.46
N LEU A 433 6.66 -8.57 -8.45
CA LEU A 433 7.77 -9.52 -8.35
C LEU A 433 7.30 -10.98 -8.22
N ALA A 434 6.29 -11.24 -7.39
CA ALA A 434 5.70 -12.57 -7.21
C ALA A 434 5.02 -13.10 -8.49
N ALA A 435 4.50 -12.21 -9.34
CA ALA A 435 3.94 -12.55 -10.65
C ALA A 435 4.96 -12.53 -11.81
N GLY A 436 6.24 -12.30 -11.53
CA GLY A 436 7.30 -12.23 -12.55
C GLY A 436 7.27 -10.98 -13.45
N ALA A 437 6.52 -9.95 -13.08
CA ALA A 437 6.47 -8.67 -13.79
C ALA A 437 7.62 -7.75 -13.36
N ALA A 438 8.06 -6.85 -14.25
CA ALA A 438 9.14 -5.91 -13.94
C ALA A 438 8.67 -4.86 -12.91
N ALA A 439 9.30 -4.83 -11.73
CA ALA A 439 8.99 -3.88 -10.67
C ALA A 439 10.02 -2.75 -10.58
N GLY A 440 9.58 -1.52 -10.30
CA GLY A 440 10.43 -0.36 -10.07
C GLY A 440 9.70 0.77 -9.33
N GLY A 441 10.38 1.87 -9.06
CA GLY A 441 9.73 3.10 -8.58
C GLY A 441 9.10 3.91 -9.73
N PRO A 442 8.12 4.79 -9.47
CA PRO A 442 7.61 5.73 -10.46
C PRO A 442 8.71 6.76 -10.81
N PRO A 443 8.87 7.15 -12.08
CA PRO A 443 9.71 8.29 -12.45
C PRO A 443 9.07 9.61 -11.96
N ALA A 444 9.76 10.74 -12.10
CA ALA A 444 9.22 12.02 -11.63
C ALA A 444 7.98 12.50 -12.42
N ALA A 445 7.95 12.27 -13.74
CA ALA A 445 6.92 12.75 -14.65
C ALA A 445 6.72 11.81 -15.86
N PHE A 446 5.65 12.02 -16.62
CA PHE A 446 5.30 11.23 -17.81
C PHE A 446 6.40 11.22 -18.89
N ASP A 447 7.09 12.33 -19.13
CA ASP A 447 8.11 12.37 -20.20
C ASP A 447 9.35 11.54 -19.85
N ALA A 448 9.68 11.40 -18.56
CA ALA A 448 10.68 10.45 -18.07
C ALA A 448 10.21 8.99 -18.20
N LEU A 449 8.90 8.72 -18.08
CA LEU A 449 8.34 7.40 -18.43
C LEU A 449 8.47 7.10 -19.93
N ALA A 450 8.25 8.10 -20.79
CA ALA A 450 8.33 7.96 -22.25
C ALA A 450 9.77 7.81 -22.78
N ALA A 451 10.76 8.37 -22.09
CA ALA A 451 12.18 8.14 -22.36
C ALA A 451 12.74 6.86 -21.68
N GLY A 452 12.11 6.42 -20.59
CA GLY A 452 12.59 5.37 -19.68
C GLY A 452 12.43 3.94 -20.19
N ALA A 453 13.30 3.56 -21.13
CA ALA A 453 13.40 2.26 -21.81
C ALA A 453 12.17 1.87 -22.64
N ALA A 454 12.38 0.99 -23.62
CA ALA A 454 11.31 0.51 -24.49
C ALA A 454 10.26 -0.26 -23.67
N SER A 455 9.03 0.28 -23.60
CA SER A 455 7.89 -0.45 -23.04
C SER A 455 7.76 -1.82 -23.72
N PRO A 456 7.58 -2.92 -22.96
CA PRO A 456 7.45 -4.25 -23.54
C PRO A 456 6.31 -4.26 -24.56
N PRO A 457 6.52 -4.75 -25.80
CA PRO A 457 5.66 -4.46 -26.94
C PRO A 457 4.21 -4.93 -26.79
N ASP A 458 3.97 -5.91 -25.92
CA ASP A 458 2.67 -6.53 -25.67
C ASP A 458 2.12 -6.22 -24.27
N GLY A 459 2.85 -5.44 -23.45
CA GLY A 459 2.59 -5.28 -22.03
C GLY A 459 1.93 -3.95 -21.67
N ALA A 460 0.97 -4.01 -20.73
CA ALA A 460 0.54 -2.81 -20.03
C ALA A 460 1.57 -2.39 -18.97
N THR A 461 1.79 -1.08 -18.81
CA THR A 461 2.54 -0.52 -17.67
C THR A 461 1.56 0.06 -16.66
N LEU A 462 1.70 -0.32 -15.39
CA LEU A 462 1.06 0.33 -14.25
C LEU A 462 2.03 1.36 -13.65
N VAL A 463 1.52 2.55 -13.35
CA VAL A 463 2.21 3.55 -12.52
C VAL A 463 1.30 3.95 -11.37
N GLU A 464 1.84 3.97 -10.16
CA GLU A 464 1.13 4.45 -8.97
C GLU A 464 1.54 5.90 -8.69
N LEU A 465 0.55 6.78 -8.56
CA LEU A 465 0.69 8.22 -8.38
C LEU A 465 0.20 8.59 -6.97
N ASP A 466 1.09 8.34 -6.00
CA ASP A 466 0.89 8.41 -4.56
C ASP A 466 0.85 9.83 -3.95
N ALA A 467 1.11 10.87 -4.76
CA ALA A 467 1.30 12.26 -4.32
C ALA A 467 0.12 12.89 -3.56
N LEU A 468 -1.09 12.33 -3.66
CA LEU A 468 -2.28 12.79 -2.95
C LEU A 468 -2.42 12.19 -1.54
N THR A 469 -1.68 11.12 -1.22
CA THR A 469 -1.86 10.30 -0.01
C THR A 469 -1.71 11.10 1.28
N THR A 470 -0.50 11.59 1.56
CA THR A 470 -0.21 12.33 2.79
C THR A 470 -1.10 13.56 2.99
N PRO A 471 -1.28 14.49 2.03
CA PRO A 471 -2.17 15.64 2.25
C PRO A 471 -3.65 15.26 2.43
N PHE A 472 -4.11 14.15 1.85
CA PHE A 472 -5.47 13.64 2.12
C PHE A 472 -5.59 13.12 3.56
N ILE A 473 -4.62 12.34 4.04
CA ILE A 473 -4.61 11.77 5.39
C ILE A 473 -4.39 12.86 6.47
N GLU A 474 -3.61 13.89 6.16
CA GLU A 474 -3.45 15.10 6.99
C GLU A 474 -4.66 16.05 6.94
N GLN A 475 -5.59 15.84 5.99
CA GLN A 475 -6.71 16.74 5.66
C GLN A 475 -6.27 18.16 5.23
N ASP A 476 -5.05 18.29 4.68
CA ASP A 476 -4.54 19.51 4.08
C ASP A 476 -5.03 19.63 2.62
N TRP A 477 -6.24 20.17 2.48
CA TRP A 477 -6.86 20.41 1.19
C TRP A 477 -6.10 21.40 0.31
N ALA A 478 -5.24 22.26 0.86
CA ALA A 478 -4.40 23.16 0.06
C ALA A 478 -3.23 22.39 -0.56
N ARG A 479 -2.50 21.60 0.24
CA ARG A 479 -1.42 20.72 -0.23
C ARG A 479 -1.95 19.62 -1.17
N TRP A 480 -3.17 19.13 -0.96
CA TRP A 480 -3.85 18.19 -1.86
C TRP A 480 -4.16 18.84 -3.23
N HIS A 481 -4.53 20.13 -3.24
CA HIS A 481 -4.72 20.89 -4.48
C HIS A 481 -3.43 21.09 -5.25
N ASP A 482 -2.35 21.50 -4.59
CA ASP A 482 -1.05 21.70 -5.25
C ASP A 482 -0.51 20.36 -5.81
N ALA A 483 -0.66 19.27 -5.06
CA ALA A 483 -0.33 17.93 -5.51
C ALA A 483 -1.17 17.49 -6.73
N LEU A 484 -2.48 17.76 -6.74
CA LEU A 484 -3.35 17.43 -7.88
C LEU A 484 -3.08 18.31 -9.11
N ALA A 485 -2.70 19.58 -8.92
CA ALA A 485 -2.24 20.46 -9.99
C ALA A 485 -0.89 19.99 -10.58
N ALA A 486 0.01 19.45 -9.75
CA ALA A 486 1.23 18.79 -10.21
C ALA A 486 0.94 17.51 -11.01
N LEU A 487 0.04 16.64 -10.55
CA LEU A 487 -0.38 15.45 -11.31
C LEU A 487 -1.07 15.81 -12.64
N GLU A 488 -1.88 16.86 -12.68
CA GLU A 488 -2.48 17.37 -13.92
C GLU A 488 -1.40 17.80 -14.93
N ARG A 489 -0.43 18.61 -14.50
CA ARG A 489 0.66 19.12 -15.34
C ARG A 489 1.65 18.04 -15.78
N ASP A 490 2.13 17.21 -14.85
CA ASP A 490 3.29 16.34 -15.06
C ASP A 490 2.89 14.92 -15.52
N TRP A 491 1.60 14.56 -15.40
CA TRP A 491 1.06 13.24 -15.73
C TRP A 491 -0.16 13.26 -16.63
N PHE A 492 -1.28 13.89 -16.23
CA PHE A 492 -2.54 13.75 -16.96
C PHE A 492 -2.56 14.49 -18.31
N ALA A 493 -2.07 15.73 -18.36
CA ALA A 493 -1.94 16.51 -19.60
C ALA A 493 -0.99 15.87 -20.64
N PRO A 494 0.27 15.49 -20.30
CA PRO A 494 1.16 14.86 -21.27
C PRO A 494 0.70 13.45 -21.70
N ALA A 495 0.08 12.68 -20.81
CA ALA A 495 -0.52 11.38 -21.17
C ALA A 495 -1.74 11.55 -22.10
N LEU A 496 -2.61 12.54 -21.85
CA LEU A 496 -3.71 12.87 -22.76
C LEU A 496 -3.21 13.33 -24.13
N ALA A 497 -2.15 14.14 -24.18
CA ALA A 497 -1.50 14.53 -25.42
C ALA A 497 -0.94 13.32 -26.17
N ALA A 498 -0.26 12.40 -25.47
CA ALA A 498 0.24 11.14 -26.02
C ALA A 498 -0.89 10.28 -26.62
N LEU A 499 -2.03 10.15 -25.93
CA LEU A 499 -3.21 9.41 -26.41
C LEU A 499 -3.86 10.09 -27.63
N ALA A 500 -3.95 11.43 -27.63
CA ALA A 500 -4.50 12.20 -28.75
C ALA A 500 -3.60 12.14 -30.01
N GLN A 501 -2.29 12.07 -29.82
CA GLN A 501 -1.29 11.87 -30.88
C GLN A 501 -1.24 10.40 -31.36
N GLY A 502 -1.52 9.44 -30.47
CA GLY A 502 -1.43 8.01 -30.73
C GLY A 502 -0.08 7.37 -30.34
N ARG A 503 0.70 8.04 -29.48
CA ARG A 503 1.93 7.48 -28.87
C ARG A 503 1.61 6.36 -27.87
N ILE A 504 0.45 6.46 -27.20
CA ILE A 504 -0.16 5.39 -26.41
C ILE A 504 -1.53 5.04 -27.02
N GLY A 505 -1.95 3.77 -26.91
CA GLY A 505 -3.20 3.27 -27.48
C GLY A 505 -4.40 3.38 -26.55
N GLU A 506 -4.15 3.08 -25.28
CA GLU A 506 -5.13 3.11 -24.19
C GLU A 506 -4.49 3.74 -22.95
N LEU A 507 -5.21 4.69 -22.34
CA LEU A 507 -4.92 5.20 -21.01
C LEU A 507 -6.05 4.79 -20.08
N ALA A 508 -5.72 4.05 -19.03
CA ALA A 508 -6.61 3.72 -17.94
C ALA A 508 -6.24 4.51 -16.68
N LEU A 509 -7.23 4.86 -15.88
CA LEU A 509 -7.06 5.52 -14.59
C LEU A 509 -7.95 4.80 -13.56
N THR A 510 -7.35 4.25 -12.50
CA THR A 510 -8.07 3.85 -11.30
C THR A 510 -7.89 4.97 -10.29
N LEU A 511 -8.94 5.76 -10.10
CA LEU A 511 -9.03 6.77 -9.07
C LEU A 511 -9.61 6.11 -7.81
N CYS A 512 -8.98 6.28 -6.66
CA CYS A 512 -9.48 5.74 -5.40
C CYS A 512 -9.83 6.85 -4.43
N GLY A 513 -10.87 6.64 -3.64
CA GLY A 513 -11.21 7.46 -2.49
C GLY A 513 -10.74 6.82 -1.19
N ASP A 514 -11.50 7.08 -0.13
CA ASP A 514 -11.27 6.50 1.19
C ASP A 514 -11.92 5.11 1.29
N THR A 515 -13.13 4.93 0.75
CA THR A 515 -13.83 3.63 0.66
C THR A 515 -13.97 3.12 -0.78
N SER A 516 -14.00 4.01 -1.77
CA SER A 516 -14.36 3.69 -3.16
C SER A 516 -13.18 3.59 -4.14
N ALA A 517 -13.43 2.99 -5.32
CA ALA A 517 -12.54 3.02 -6.46
C ALA A 517 -13.31 3.06 -7.80
N ALA A 518 -12.91 3.96 -8.71
CA ALA A 518 -13.45 4.06 -10.06
C ALA A 518 -12.36 3.80 -11.11
N THR A 519 -12.50 2.72 -11.88
CA THR A 519 -11.60 2.41 -13.00
C THR A 519 -12.18 2.92 -14.32
N LEU A 520 -11.49 3.87 -14.94
CA LEU A 520 -11.80 4.49 -16.22
C LEU A 520 -10.82 4.00 -17.31
N ALA A 521 -11.28 3.91 -18.56
CA ALA A 521 -10.40 3.65 -19.72
C ALA A 521 -10.77 4.53 -20.92
N ALA A 522 -9.76 5.12 -21.55
CA ALA A 522 -9.88 5.98 -22.72
C ALA A 522 -8.96 5.52 -23.86
N THR A 523 -9.55 5.31 -25.04
CA THR A 523 -8.80 5.21 -26.30
C THR A 523 -8.77 6.56 -27.02
N ARG A 524 -7.90 6.72 -28.02
CA ARG A 524 -7.93 7.86 -28.96
C ARG A 524 -9.31 8.07 -29.62
N GLY A 525 -10.10 7.00 -29.77
CA GLY A 525 -11.47 7.05 -30.28
C GLY A 525 -12.49 7.59 -29.27
N ASP A 526 -12.28 7.39 -27.97
CA ASP A 526 -13.15 7.95 -26.93
C ASP A 526 -12.99 9.46 -26.78
N LEU A 527 -11.77 10.00 -26.97
CA LEU A 527 -11.50 11.44 -26.91
C LEU A 527 -12.33 12.27 -27.90
N ARG A 528 -12.82 11.66 -28.99
CA ARG A 528 -13.69 12.29 -30.00
C ARG A 528 -15.17 12.33 -29.61
N LYS A 529 -15.59 11.64 -28.55
CA LYS A 529 -17.00 11.48 -28.15
C LYS A 529 -17.50 12.69 -27.37
N PHE A 530 -17.50 13.86 -28.01
CA PHE A 530 -17.73 15.17 -27.38
C PHE A 530 -19.12 15.37 -26.74
N TRP A 531 -20.05 14.44 -26.99
CA TRP A 531 -21.36 14.34 -26.35
C TRP A 531 -21.33 13.66 -24.96
N ARG A 532 -20.35 12.81 -24.64
CA ARG A 532 -20.22 12.20 -23.30
C ARG A 532 -19.77 13.24 -22.28
N ARG A 533 -20.59 13.54 -21.27
CA ARG A 533 -20.31 14.56 -20.23
C ARG A 533 -20.49 13.99 -18.82
N ARG A 534 -19.66 13.02 -18.42
CA ARG A 534 -19.55 12.65 -17.00
C ARG A 534 -18.86 13.80 -16.25
N ALA A 535 -19.45 14.23 -15.13
CA ALA A 535 -18.77 15.08 -14.16
C ALA A 535 -17.91 14.23 -13.23
N LEU A 536 -16.74 14.73 -12.81
CA LEU A 536 -15.92 14.03 -11.78
C LEU A 536 -16.71 13.84 -10.47
N ALA A 537 -17.61 14.77 -10.16
CA ALA A 537 -18.55 14.67 -9.04
C ALA A 537 -19.50 13.45 -9.06
N SER A 538 -19.64 12.73 -10.19
CA SER A 538 -20.40 11.48 -10.22
C SER A 538 -19.55 10.24 -9.92
N LEU A 539 -18.36 10.42 -9.36
CA LEU A 539 -17.42 9.37 -8.93
C LEU A 539 -16.97 9.54 -7.46
N PHE A 540 -17.61 10.43 -6.70
CA PHE A 540 -17.35 10.60 -5.27
C PHE A 540 -18.34 9.81 -4.41
N GLU A 541 -17.99 9.74 -3.12
CA GLU A 541 -18.71 9.08 -2.04
C GLU A 541 -19.78 10.01 -1.43
#